data_AF-A0A0V0RJJ9-F1
#
_entry.id   AF-A0A0V0RJJ9-F1
#
_cell.length_a   1.000
_cell.length_b   1.000
_cell.length_c   1.000
_cell.angle_alpha   90.00
_cell.angle_beta   90.00
_cell.angle_gamma   90.00
#
_symmetry.space_group_name_H-M   'P 1'
#
loop_
_entity.id
_entity.type
_entity.pdbx_description
1 polymer ?
#
loop_
_entity_poly.entity_id
_entity_poly.type
_entity_poly.pdbx_seq_one_letter_code
_entity_poly.pdbx_strand_id
1 'polypeptide(L)'
;MEEAVVDLIRQDYIISVEYALFMRKRRSGVYCIPTVANSMEWAGVMFIRVGVFQGAIFRFRVYLPDDENGVPSFRFENEVYHPAVDSKTGELDTSLLYSQCSADKLHVYHVINFAQEIFDHSALRFKNCISGEICRQLQEKPEEFFAKVKNCVCQSREAIFDLLSSEDEHSIRFTPWNQAIHEPLRQFIFNSNRDIRFDSIVETLFSKLRRV
;
A
#
# COMPACT_ATOMS: atom_id res chain seq x y z
N MET A 1 25.96 -23.80 13.46
CA MET A 1 24.64 -24.33 13.88
C MET A 1 24.00 -23.40 14.89
N GLU A 2 24.72 -22.96 15.91
CA GLU A 2 24.23 -21.99 16.91
C GLU A 2 23.98 -20.59 16.32
N GLU A 3 24.88 -20.08 15.47
CA GLU A 3 24.75 -18.77 14.81
C GLU A 3 23.50 -18.68 13.90
N ALA A 4 23.26 -19.68 13.04
CA ALA A 4 22.09 -19.72 12.17
C ALA A 4 20.75 -19.76 12.93
N VAL A 5 20.72 -20.36 14.12
CA VAL A 5 19.52 -20.36 14.98
C VAL A 5 19.29 -18.98 15.59
N VAL A 6 20.36 -18.30 16.00
CA VAL A 6 20.29 -16.93 16.51
C VAL A 6 19.79 -15.97 15.42
N ASP A 7 20.28 -16.11 14.19
CA ASP A 7 19.84 -15.30 13.05
C ASP A 7 18.37 -15.51 12.73
N LEU A 8 17.88 -16.76 12.76
CA LEU A 8 16.47 -17.07 12.55
C LEU A 8 15.57 -16.43 13.62
N ILE A 9 15.93 -16.58 14.90
CA ILE A 9 15.18 -15.95 16.02
C ILE A 9 15.15 -14.44 15.86
N ARG A 10 16.28 -13.85 15.44
CA ARG A 10 16.38 -12.41 15.20
C ARG A 10 15.48 -11.97 14.05
N GLN A 11 15.47 -12.69 12.93
CA GLN A 11 14.59 -12.41 11.79
C GLN A 11 13.12 -12.47 12.21
N ASP A 12 12.70 -13.54 12.89
CA ASP A 12 11.32 -13.70 13.38
C ASP A 12 10.89 -12.55 14.30
N TYR A 13 11.81 -12.09 15.16
CA TYR A 13 11.57 -10.93 16.01
C TYR A 13 11.39 -9.66 15.19
N ILE A 14 12.28 -9.38 14.23
CA ILE A 14 12.19 -8.20 13.34
C ILE A 14 10.87 -8.20 12.58
N ILE A 15 10.50 -9.32 11.97
CA ILE A 15 9.25 -9.47 11.21
C ILE A 15 8.04 -9.21 12.10
N SER A 16 8.05 -9.78 13.31
CA SER A 16 6.95 -9.60 14.27
C SER A 16 6.79 -8.14 14.70
N VAL A 17 7.90 -7.45 14.95
CA VAL A 17 7.91 -6.02 15.32
C VAL A 17 7.42 -5.16 14.15
N GLU A 18 8.00 -5.35 12.97
CA GLU A 18 7.61 -4.62 11.75
C GLU A 18 6.13 -4.82 11.44
N TYR A 19 5.63 -6.06 11.56
CA TYR A 19 4.23 -6.36 11.23
C TYR A 19 3.29 -5.75 12.27
N ALA A 20 3.66 -5.78 13.55
CA ALA A 20 2.90 -5.09 14.59
C ALA A 20 2.87 -3.56 14.37
N LEU A 21 3.99 -2.95 13.95
CA LEU A 21 4.06 -1.53 13.62
C LEU A 21 3.20 -1.21 12.40
N PHE A 22 3.30 -2.00 11.33
CA PHE A 22 2.45 -1.88 10.14
C PHE A 22 0.96 -1.93 10.51
N MET A 23 0.54 -2.94 11.27
CA MET A 23 -0.87 -3.08 11.65
C MET A 23 -1.39 -1.89 12.47
N ARG A 24 -0.53 -1.27 13.29
CA ARG A 24 -0.87 -0.10 14.12
C ARG A 24 -0.86 1.23 13.37
N LYS A 25 0.03 1.39 12.38
CA LYS A 25 0.36 2.68 11.75
C LYS A 25 -0.02 2.79 10.27
N ARG A 26 -0.39 1.69 9.61
CA ARG A 26 -0.83 1.71 8.21
C ARG A 26 -2.04 2.60 8.02
N ARG A 27 -2.10 3.29 6.90
CA ARG A 27 -3.32 4.00 6.49
C ARG A 27 -4.34 3.02 5.91
N SER A 28 -5.59 3.45 5.84
CA SER A 28 -6.66 2.63 5.27
C SER A 28 -6.42 2.36 3.78
N GLY A 29 -6.91 1.22 3.29
CA GLY A 29 -6.79 0.87 1.87
C GLY A 29 -5.48 0.16 1.51
N VAL A 30 -4.68 -0.29 2.48
CA VAL A 30 -3.55 -1.18 2.23
C VAL A 30 -3.72 -2.50 2.95
N TYR A 31 -3.46 -3.58 2.23
CA TYR A 31 -3.31 -4.92 2.76
C TYR A 31 -1.92 -5.40 2.38
N CYS A 32 -1.18 -5.93 3.35
CA CYS A 32 0.19 -6.39 3.15
C CYS A 32 0.43 -7.55 4.12
N ILE A 33 1.13 -8.58 3.66
CA ILE A 33 1.46 -9.77 4.43
C ILE A 33 2.85 -10.28 4.02
N PRO A 34 3.66 -10.82 4.95
CA PRO A 34 4.87 -11.55 4.58
C PRO A 34 4.56 -12.72 3.65
N THR A 35 5.42 -12.95 2.66
CA THR A 35 5.28 -14.08 1.73
C THR A 35 5.67 -15.39 2.41
N VAL A 36 5.19 -16.52 1.87
CA VAL A 36 5.56 -17.85 2.39
C VAL A 36 7.00 -18.19 2.02
N ALA A 37 7.40 -17.86 0.79
CA ALA A 37 8.72 -18.17 0.28
C ALA A 37 9.83 -17.42 1.04
N ASN A 38 9.58 -16.16 1.42
CA ASN A 38 10.53 -15.32 2.14
C ASN A 38 9.80 -14.32 3.03
N SER A 39 9.88 -14.47 4.35
CA SER A 39 9.23 -13.56 5.31
C SER A 39 9.84 -12.16 5.37
N MET A 40 11.03 -11.96 4.79
CA MET A 40 11.65 -10.64 4.57
C MET A 40 11.12 -9.96 3.30
N GLU A 41 10.31 -10.65 2.49
CA GLU A 41 9.58 -10.09 1.36
C GLU A 41 8.08 -10.09 1.67
N TRP A 42 7.43 -8.94 1.52
CA TRP A 42 6.01 -8.80 1.82
C TRP A 42 5.25 -8.45 0.54
N ALA A 43 4.16 -9.17 0.31
CA ALA A 43 3.25 -8.94 -0.79
C ALA A 43 2.05 -8.10 -0.32
N GLY A 44 1.71 -7.08 -1.09
CA GLY A 44 0.62 -6.19 -0.74
C GLY A 44 -0.20 -5.70 -1.90
N VAL A 45 -1.37 -5.15 -1.57
CA VAL A 45 -2.27 -4.46 -2.47
C VAL A 45 -2.76 -3.17 -1.83
N MET A 46 -2.78 -2.12 -2.66
CA MET A 46 -3.10 -0.75 -2.28
C MET A 46 -4.27 -0.25 -3.12
N PHE A 47 -5.29 0.26 -2.45
CA PHE A 47 -6.47 0.87 -3.04
C PHE A 47 -6.37 2.39 -2.92
N ILE A 48 -6.24 3.07 -4.05
CA ILE A 48 -6.16 4.53 -4.08
C ILE A 48 -7.57 5.11 -3.98
N ARG A 49 -7.79 5.97 -2.98
CA ARG A 49 -9.13 6.48 -2.62
C ARG A 49 -9.35 7.95 -2.96
N VAL A 50 -8.29 8.69 -3.27
CA VAL A 50 -8.29 10.13 -3.51
C VAL A 50 -7.32 10.46 -4.63
N GLY A 51 -7.30 11.72 -5.07
CA GLY A 51 -6.38 12.17 -6.12
C GLY A 51 -6.78 11.72 -7.53
N VAL A 52 -5.91 12.01 -8.49
CA VAL A 52 -6.17 11.72 -9.91
C VAL A 52 -6.07 10.23 -10.26
N PHE A 53 -5.50 9.43 -9.34
CA PHE A 53 -5.42 7.97 -9.42
C PHE A 53 -6.55 7.27 -8.64
N GLN A 54 -7.56 8.01 -8.16
CA GLN A 54 -8.67 7.44 -7.39
C GLN A 54 -9.32 6.26 -8.12
N GLY A 55 -9.49 5.15 -7.40
CA GLY A 55 -10.03 3.90 -7.92
C GLY A 55 -8.97 2.94 -8.47
N ALA A 56 -7.70 3.33 -8.55
CA ALA A 56 -6.61 2.44 -8.91
C ALA A 56 -6.38 1.37 -7.82
N ILE A 57 -5.92 0.21 -8.27
CA ILE A 57 -5.59 -0.93 -7.41
C ILE A 57 -4.20 -1.41 -7.79
N PHE A 58 -3.22 -1.16 -6.93
CA PHE A 58 -1.83 -1.47 -7.20
C PHE A 58 -1.31 -2.54 -6.26
N ARG A 59 -0.77 -3.60 -6.84
CA ARG A 59 0.03 -4.62 -6.18
C ARG A 59 1.45 -4.13 -6.02
N PHE A 60 2.07 -4.53 -4.93
CA PHE A 60 3.43 -4.13 -4.62
C PHE A 60 4.15 -5.20 -3.80
N ARG A 61 5.48 -5.07 -3.79
CA ARG A 61 6.39 -5.77 -2.89
C ARG A 61 7.10 -4.78 -2.01
N VAL A 62 7.28 -5.17 -0.75
CA VAL A 62 8.22 -4.51 0.17
C VAL A 62 9.26 -5.53 0.57
N TYR A 63 10.51 -5.10 0.56
CA TYR A 63 11.65 -5.93 0.95
C TYR A 63 12.24 -5.33 2.21
N LEU A 64 12.33 -6.15 3.26
CA LEU A 64 13.06 -5.81 4.46
C LEU A 64 14.55 -5.99 4.17
N PRO A 65 15.40 -5.11 4.71
CA PRO A 65 16.84 -5.24 4.52
C PRO A 65 17.40 -6.44 5.29
N ASP A 66 18.39 -7.11 4.70
CA ASP A 66 19.15 -8.16 5.39
C ASP A 66 20.19 -7.57 6.37
N ASP A 67 20.60 -6.30 6.16
CA ASP A 67 21.55 -5.58 7.00
C ASP A 67 20.83 -4.71 8.04
N GLU A 68 21.40 -4.60 9.24
CA GLU A 68 20.87 -3.81 10.36
C GLU A 68 20.73 -2.31 10.02
N ASN A 69 21.58 -1.81 9.12
CA ASN A 69 21.59 -0.42 8.68
C ASN A 69 20.83 -0.21 7.37
N GLY A 70 20.29 -1.28 6.80
CA GLY A 70 19.52 -1.19 5.57
C GLY A 70 18.17 -0.55 5.81
N VAL A 71 17.51 -0.18 4.71
CA VAL A 71 16.19 0.44 4.72
C VAL A 71 15.24 -0.40 3.89
N PRO A 72 13.96 -0.51 4.27
CA PRO A 72 13.00 -1.23 3.45
C PRO A 72 12.87 -0.59 2.07
N SER A 73 12.81 -1.42 1.04
CA SER A 73 12.59 -0.98 -0.34
C SER A 73 11.18 -1.35 -0.82
N PHE A 74 10.67 -0.61 -1.80
CA PHE A 74 9.31 -0.75 -2.29
C PHE A 74 9.28 -0.77 -3.82
N ARG A 75 8.51 -1.71 -4.38
CA ARG A 75 8.32 -1.85 -5.81
C ARG A 75 6.86 -2.15 -6.13
N PHE A 76 6.30 -1.46 -7.12
CA PHE A 76 5.02 -1.82 -7.71
C PHE A 76 5.18 -3.03 -8.65
N GLU A 77 4.27 -3.99 -8.55
CA GLU A 77 4.21 -5.12 -9.51
C GLU A 77 3.42 -4.73 -10.77
N ASN A 78 2.47 -3.80 -10.63
CA ASN A 78 1.75 -3.24 -11.77
C ASN A 78 2.59 -2.15 -12.46
N GLU A 79 2.31 -1.93 -13.74
CA GLU A 79 2.77 -0.74 -14.43
C GLU A 79 2.08 0.50 -13.82
N VAL A 80 2.88 1.38 -13.21
CA VAL A 80 2.41 2.61 -12.60
C VAL A 80 2.95 3.81 -13.35
N TYR A 81 2.06 4.59 -13.97
CA TYR A 81 2.42 5.81 -14.66
C TYR A 81 2.48 6.99 -13.69
N HIS A 82 3.60 7.15 -12.97
CA HIS A 82 3.76 8.19 -11.95
C HIS A 82 5.19 8.76 -11.90
N PRO A 83 5.41 10.08 -11.73
CA PRO A 83 6.74 10.71 -11.70
C PRO A 83 7.74 10.14 -10.69
N ALA A 84 7.26 9.77 -9.50
CA ALA A 84 8.06 9.21 -8.41
C ALA A 84 8.34 7.69 -8.55
N VAL A 85 7.85 7.06 -9.62
CA VAL A 85 8.02 5.62 -9.86
C VAL A 85 8.85 5.44 -11.13
N ASP A 86 9.83 4.54 -11.07
CA ASP A 86 10.56 4.12 -12.26
C ASP A 86 9.64 3.27 -13.15
N SER A 87 9.45 3.69 -14.40
CA SER A 87 8.50 3.05 -15.32
C SER A 87 8.94 1.67 -15.81
N LYS A 88 10.22 1.30 -15.64
CA LYS A 88 10.77 0.01 -16.07
C LYS A 88 10.84 -0.99 -14.93
N THR A 89 11.26 -0.53 -13.74
CA THR A 89 11.46 -1.42 -12.58
C THR A 89 10.29 -1.43 -11.61
N GLY A 90 9.43 -0.40 -11.65
CA GLY A 90 8.36 -0.20 -10.67
C GLY A 90 8.85 0.30 -9.31
N GLU A 91 10.14 0.61 -9.17
CA GLU A 91 10.73 1.06 -7.91
C GLU A 91 10.27 2.48 -7.56
N LEU A 92 9.95 2.67 -6.28
CA LEU A 92 9.54 3.96 -5.73
C LEU A 92 10.76 4.74 -5.25
N ASP A 93 10.82 6.03 -5.60
CA ASP A 93 11.83 6.95 -5.07
C ASP A 93 11.61 7.27 -3.59
N THR A 94 12.27 6.53 -2.70
CA THR A 94 12.20 6.76 -1.25
C THR A 94 13.19 7.81 -0.74
N SER A 95 13.95 8.49 -1.62
CA SER A 95 14.95 9.49 -1.23
C SER A 95 14.42 10.60 -0.30
N LEU A 96 13.16 11.02 -0.48
CA LEU A 96 12.53 12.03 0.39
C LEU A 96 12.30 11.53 1.81
N LEU A 97 12.03 10.24 1.99
CA LEU A 97 11.86 9.68 3.32
C LEU A 97 13.17 9.74 4.10
N TYR A 98 14.28 9.42 3.45
CA TYR A 98 15.62 9.47 4.06
C TYR A 98 16.07 10.90 4.39
N SER A 99 15.54 11.91 3.70
CA SER A 99 15.81 13.32 4.02
C SER A 99 15.07 13.81 5.27
N GLN A 100 13.96 13.16 5.64
CA GLN A 100 13.07 13.58 6.73
C GLN A 100 13.23 12.72 7.99
N CYS A 101 13.78 11.52 7.87
CA CYS A 101 13.97 10.58 8.97
C CYS A 101 15.31 9.85 8.80
N SER A 102 15.99 9.58 9.90
CA SER A 102 17.21 8.78 9.88
C SER A 102 16.90 7.32 9.51
N ALA A 103 17.80 6.68 8.76
CA ALA A 103 17.60 5.35 8.17
C ALA A 103 17.27 4.27 9.22
N ASP A 104 17.88 4.37 10.41
CA ASP A 104 17.69 3.52 11.59
C ASP A 104 16.26 3.56 12.18
N LYS A 105 15.42 4.49 11.73
CA LYS A 105 14.04 4.66 12.20
C LYS A 105 13.00 4.39 11.11
N LEU A 106 13.44 3.97 9.93
CA LEU A 106 12.52 3.66 8.84
C LEU A 106 12.06 2.21 8.96
N HIS A 107 10.75 2.08 8.92
CA HIS A 107 10.02 0.83 9.14
C HIS A 107 9.21 0.58 7.87
N VAL A 108 8.78 -0.66 7.66
CA VAL A 108 7.99 -1.07 6.48
C VAL A 108 6.78 -0.15 6.28
N TYR A 109 6.09 0.21 7.36
CA TYR A 109 4.92 1.07 7.28
C TYR A 109 5.23 2.49 6.78
N HIS A 110 6.43 3.03 7.04
CA HIS A 110 6.82 4.37 6.56
C HIS A 110 6.87 4.38 5.04
N VAL A 111 7.51 3.37 4.45
CA VAL A 111 7.65 3.24 2.99
C VAL A 111 6.30 2.98 2.33
N ILE A 112 5.48 2.10 2.91
CA ILE A 112 4.13 1.83 2.40
C ILE A 112 3.23 3.08 2.48
N ASN A 113 3.26 3.81 3.60
CA ASN A 113 2.46 5.02 3.75
C ASN A 113 2.92 6.10 2.77
N PHE A 114 4.23 6.24 2.55
CA PHE A 114 4.76 7.15 1.54
C PHE A 114 4.34 6.76 0.12
N ALA A 115 4.36 5.47 -0.20
CA ALA A 115 3.84 4.96 -1.46
C ALA A 115 2.36 5.29 -1.67
N GLN A 116 1.55 5.41 -0.61
CA GLN A 116 0.19 5.94 -0.73
C GLN A 116 0.17 7.46 -0.92
N GLU A 117 1.00 8.19 -0.19
CA GLU A 117 1.05 9.66 -0.20
C GLU A 117 1.35 10.24 -1.57
N ILE A 118 2.15 9.55 -2.40
CA ILE A 118 2.44 10.02 -3.77
C ILE A 118 1.17 10.13 -4.63
N PHE A 119 0.07 9.48 -4.26
CA PHE A 119 -1.20 9.54 -4.98
C PHE A 119 -2.21 10.53 -4.39
N ASP A 120 -1.89 11.17 -3.25
CA ASP A 120 -2.77 12.16 -2.62
C ASP A 120 -2.86 13.46 -3.46
N HIS A 121 -3.90 14.27 -3.25
CA HIS A 121 -4.13 15.50 -4.03
C HIS A 121 -2.96 16.51 -4.00
N SER A 122 -2.20 16.54 -2.90
CA SER A 122 -1.01 17.41 -2.74
C SER A 122 0.17 16.94 -3.58
N ALA A 123 0.18 15.69 -4.03
CA ALA A 123 1.29 15.09 -4.73
C ALA A 123 1.43 15.57 -6.19
N LEU A 124 0.43 16.26 -6.75
CA LEU A 124 0.56 16.92 -8.07
C LEU A 124 1.72 17.94 -8.13
N ARG A 125 2.25 18.36 -6.97
CA ARG A 125 3.56 19.01 -6.85
C ARG A 125 4.62 17.95 -6.52
N PHE A 126 4.94 17.13 -7.50
CA PHE A 126 5.90 16.04 -7.36
C PHE A 126 7.26 16.61 -6.94
N LYS A 127 7.62 16.43 -5.66
CA LYS A 127 8.94 16.78 -5.15
C LYS A 127 10.00 15.78 -5.64
N ASN A 128 9.56 14.55 -5.93
CA ASN A 128 10.37 13.48 -6.51
C ASN A 128 10.00 13.24 -7.96
N CYS A 129 11.02 13.21 -8.80
CA CYS A 129 10.92 12.98 -10.23
C CYS A 129 12.09 12.08 -10.64
N ILE A 130 11.89 10.76 -10.58
CA ILE A 130 12.82 9.81 -11.19
C ILE A 130 12.52 9.71 -12.69
N SER A 131 11.24 9.65 -13.03
CA SER A 131 10.79 9.54 -14.42
C SER A 131 10.73 10.91 -15.09
N GLY A 132 11.90 11.43 -15.51
CA GLY A 132 12.04 12.74 -16.14
C GLY A 132 11.09 12.98 -17.32
N GLU A 133 10.80 11.95 -18.10
CA GLU A 133 9.84 12.03 -19.22
C GLU A 133 8.41 12.31 -18.75
N ILE A 134 7.97 11.65 -17.68
CA ILE A 134 6.61 11.85 -17.14
C ILE A 134 6.48 13.27 -16.56
N CYS A 135 7.52 13.76 -15.89
CA CYS A 135 7.55 15.13 -15.36
C CYS A 135 7.52 16.18 -16.47
N ARG A 136 8.28 15.96 -17.55
CA ARG A 136 8.26 16.83 -18.73
C ARG A 136 6.88 16.83 -19.37
N GLN A 137 6.27 15.66 -19.54
CA GLN A 137 4.94 15.55 -20.12
C GLN A 137 3.87 16.24 -19.25
N LEU A 138 3.97 16.14 -17.93
CA LEU A 138 3.06 16.87 -17.03
C LEU A 138 3.15 18.40 -17.22
N GLN A 139 4.37 18.92 -17.43
CA GLN A 139 4.61 20.35 -17.61
C GLN A 139 4.21 20.85 -19.01
N GLU A 140 4.60 20.12 -20.06
CA GLU A 140 4.40 20.52 -21.45
C GLU A 140 2.99 20.17 -21.97
N LYS A 141 2.44 19.05 -21.52
CA LYS A 141 1.21 18.44 -22.07
C LYS A 141 0.34 17.78 -20.98
N PRO A 142 -0.25 18.57 -20.08
CA PRO A 142 -1.00 18.04 -18.94
C PRO A 142 -2.22 17.19 -19.35
N GLU A 143 -2.87 17.50 -20.47
CA GLU A 143 -4.02 16.72 -20.97
C GLU A 143 -3.61 15.29 -21.35
N GLU A 144 -2.51 15.13 -22.09
CA GLU A 144 -1.97 13.81 -22.44
C GLU A 144 -1.52 13.04 -21.18
N PHE A 145 -0.96 13.75 -20.19
CA PHE A 145 -0.60 13.15 -18.91
C PHE A 145 -1.84 12.57 -18.20
N PHE A 146 -2.90 13.36 -18.02
CA PHE A 146 -4.11 12.88 -17.35
C PHE A 146 -4.83 11.77 -18.13
N ALA A 147 -4.76 11.79 -19.46
CA ALA A 147 -5.27 10.68 -20.28
C ALA A 147 -4.51 9.37 -19.99
N LYS A 148 -3.17 9.43 -19.87
CA LYS A 148 -2.35 8.25 -19.48
C LYS A 148 -2.61 7.80 -18.06
N VAL A 149 -2.78 8.73 -17.10
CA VAL A 149 -3.18 8.41 -15.72
C VAL A 149 -4.50 7.66 -15.70
N LYS A 150 -5.51 8.14 -16.44
CA LYS A 150 -6.81 7.49 -16.55
C LYS A 150 -6.67 6.07 -17.12
N ASN A 151 -5.83 5.88 -18.14
CA ASN A 151 -5.56 4.56 -18.70
C ASN A 151 -4.91 3.62 -17.67
N CYS A 152 -3.87 4.10 -16.97
CA CYS A 152 -3.21 3.36 -15.89
C CYS A 152 -4.20 2.91 -14.80
N VAL A 153 -5.12 3.79 -14.37
CA VAL A 153 -6.18 3.45 -13.41
C VAL A 153 -7.07 2.32 -13.95
N CYS A 154 -7.51 2.41 -15.22
CA CYS A 154 -8.34 1.37 -15.84
C CYS A 154 -7.60 0.02 -15.89
N GLN A 155 -6.37 0.01 -16.40
CA GLN A 155 -5.55 -1.19 -16.51
C GLN A 155 -5.30 -1.84 -15.15
N SER A 156 -5.03 -1.05 -14.11
CA SER A 156 -4.83 -1.57 -12.74
C SER A 156 -6.04 -2.34 -12.19
N ARG A 157 -7.26 -1.93 -12.59
CA ARG A 157 -8.51 -2.56 -12.15
C ARG A 157 -8.81 -3.84 -12.92
N GLU A 158 -8.41 -3.91 -14.18
CA GLU A 158 -8.57 -5.10 -15.02
C GLU A 158 -7.56 -6.18 -14.61
N ALA A 159 -6.30 -5.77 -14.39
CA ALA A 159 -5.20 -6.67 -14.04
C ALA A 159 -5.33 -7.32 -12.65
N ILE A 160 -6.27 -6.88 -11.81
CA ILE A 160 -6.45 -7.43 -10.46
C ILE A 160 -6.80 -8.93 -10.46
N PHE A 161 -7.45 -9.40 -11.53
CA PHE A 161 -7.90 -10.78 -11.72
C PHE A 161 -6.89 -11.64 -12.48
N ASP A 162 -5.80 -11.04 -12.97
CA ASP A 162 -4.78 -11.78 -13.71
C ASP A 162 -4.05 -12.77 -12.79
N LEU A 163 -3.51 -13.82 -13.40
CA LEU A 163 -2.64 -14.76 -12.70
C LEU A 163 -1.38 -14.02 -12.25
N LEU A 164 -1.09 -14.12 -10.96
CA LEU A 164 0.09 -13.49 -10.38
C LEU A 164 1.34 -14.21 -10.84
N SER A 165 2.39 -13.44 -11.12
CA SER A 165 3.69 -13.95 -11.55
C SER A 165 4.32 -14.90 -10.51
N SER A 166 3.96 -14.78 -9.23
CA SER A 166 4.36 -15.72 -8.18
C SER A 166 3.17 -16.54 -7.69
N GLU A 167 3.33 -17.87 -7.66
CA GLU A 167 2.38 -18.81 -7.05
C GLU A 167 2.39 -18.80 -5.51
N ASP A 168 2.96 -17.78 -4.88
CA ASP A 168 3.00 -17.69 -3.42
C ASP A 168 1.58 -17.72 -2.82
N GLU A 169 1.37 -18.60 -1.85
CA GLU A 169 0.08 -18.86 -1.22
C GLU A 169 -0.47 -17.62 -0.48
N HIS A 170 0.42 -16.80 0.09
CA HIS A 170 0.05 -15.56 0.77
C HIS A 170 -0.23 -14.41 -0.20
N SER A 171 -0.13 -14.63 -1.50
CA SER A 171 -0.48 -13.61 -2.48
C SER A 171 -1.98 -13.28 -2.41
N ILE A 172 -2.29 -11.99 -2.26
CA ILE A 172 -3.67 -11.53 -2.13
C ILE A 172 -4.38 -11.66 -3.48
N ARG A 173 -5.32 -12.62 -3.61
CA ARG A 173 -6.05 -12.89 -4.85
C ARG A 173 -7.46 -12.32 -4.80
N PHE A 174 -7.91 -11.80 -5.94
CA PHE A 174 -9.27 -11.30 -6.10
C PHE A 174 -10.00 -12.16 -7.11
N THR A 175 -11.29 -12.37 -6.87
CA THR A 175 -12.17 -13.10 -7.78
C THR A 175 -13.26 -12.16 -8.29
N PRO A 176 -13.73 -12.36 -9.53
CA PRO A 176 -14.90 -11.66 -10.02
C PRO A 176 -16.11 -11.88 -9.10
N TRP A 177 -17.04 -10.92 -9.10
CA TRP A 177 -18.22 -11.01 -8.25
C TRP A 177 -19.01 -12.31 -8.50
N ASN A 178 -19.11 -13.14 -7.46
CA ASN A 178 -19.98 -14.30 -7.41
C ASN A 178 -21.04 -14.07 -6.33
N GLN A 179 -22.30 -13.91 -6.75
CA GLN A 179 -23.40 -13.62 -5.83
C GLN A 179 -23.58 -14.70 -4.76
N ALA A 180 -23.42 -15.98 -5.09
CA ALA A 180 -23.63 -17.07 -4.13
C ALA A 180 -22.59 -17.06 -2.99
N ILE A 181 -21.35 -16.65 -3.30
CA ILE A 181 -20.25 -16.62 -2.32
C ILE A 181 -20.20 -15.26 -1.60
N HIS A 182 -20.34 -14.16 -2.35
CA HIS A 182 -20.04 -12.82 -1.83
C HIS A 182 -21.25 -12.11 -1.23
N GLU A 183 -22.49 -12.42 -1.65
CA GLU A 183 -23.68 -11.73 -1.12
C GLU A 183 -23.91 -11.97 0.38
N PRO A 184 -23.73 -13.19 0.94
CA PRO A 184 -23.84 -13.40 2.38
C PRO A 184 -22.85 -12.56 3.19
N LEU A 185 -21.59 -12.52 2.75
CA LEU A 185 -20.54 -11.73 3.38
C LEU A 185 -20.83 -10.22 3.27
N ARG A 186 -21.30 -9.77 2.11
CA ARG A 186 -21.71 -8.39 1.87
C ARG A 186 -22.83 -7.99 2.84
N GLN A 187 -23.88 -8.79 2.96
CA GLN A 187 -24.98 -8.54 3.90
C GLN A 187 -24.49 -8.49 5.35
N PHE A 188 -23.61 -9.41 5.74
CA PHE A 188 -22.98 -9.40 7.06
C PHE A 188 -22.22 -8.09 7.33
N ILE A 189 -21.40 -7.61 6.39
CA ILE A 189 -20.65 -6.34 6.52
C ILE A 189 -21.59 -5.14 6.59
N PHE A 190 -22.67 -5.13 5.79
CA PHE A 190 -23.66 -4.05 5.81
C PHE A 190 -24.42 -3.99 7.14
N ASN A 191 -24.81 -5.13 7.68
CA ASN A 191 -25.53 -5.21 8.95
C ASN A 191 -24.60 -4.86 10.13
N SER A 192 -23.38 -5.39 10.14
CA SER A 192 -22.39 -5.12 11.19
C SER A 192 -21.94 -3.66 11.27
N ASN A 193 -21.90 -2.93 10.14
CA ASN A 193 -21.55 -1.51 10.13
C ASN A 193 -22.66 -0.59 10.66
N ARG A 194 -23.92 -1.05 10.70
CA ARG A 194 -25.02 -0.28 11.31
C ARG A 194 -24.92 -0.29 12.84
N ASP A 195 -24.56 -1.43 13.43
CA ASP A 195 -24.59 -1.61 14.89
C ASP A 195 -23.41 -0.97 15.64
N ILE A 196 -22.25 -0.74 15.00
CA ILE A 196 -21.05 -0.28 15.74
C ILE A 196 -20.84 1.23 15.68
N ARG A 197 -21.13 1.88 14.54
CA ARG A 197 -20.81 3.32 14.37
C ARG A 197 -21.95 4.24 14.75
N PHE A 198 -23.20 3.88 14.47
CA PHE A 198 -24.33 4.75 14.77
C PHE A 198 -24.61 4.75 16.27
N ASP A 199 -24.69 3.58 16.89
CA ASP A 199 -25.01 3.44 18.30
C ASP A 199 -23.93 4.03 19.21
N SER A 200 -22.64 3.83 18.89
CA SER A 200 -21.54 4.46 19.64
C SER A 200 -21.55 6.00 19.56
N ILE A 201 -21.83 6.57 18.38
CA ILE A 201 -21.94 8.03 18.19
C ILE A 201 -23.17 8.57 18.92
N VAL A 202 -24.29 7.86 18.83
CA VAL A 202 -25.57 8.22 19.48
C VAL A 202 -25.44 8.14 21.01
N GLU A 203 -24.82 7.10 21.57
CA GLU A 203 -24.52 7.00 23.00
C GLU A 203 -23.56 8.10 23.47
N THR A 204 -22.54 8.41 22.67
CA THR A 204 -21.60 9.51 22.97
C THR A 204 -22.30 10.88 22.94
N LEU A 205 -23.26 11.08 22.04
CA LEU A 205 -24.04 12.31 21.97
C LEU A 205 -25.06 12.40 23.12
N PHE A 206 -25.77 11.31 23.42
CA PHE A 206 -26.74 11.26 24.52
C PHE A 206 -26.07 11.42 25.89
N SER A 207 -24.90 10.85 26.11
CA SER A 207 -24.15 11.02 27.37
C SER A 207 -23.67 12.45 27.59
N LYS A 208 -23.36 13.19 26.51
CA LYS A 208 -23.02 14.62 26.57
C LYS A 208 -24.24 15.50 26.81
N LEU A 209 -25.39 15.15 26.22
CA LEU A 209 -26.65 15.89 26.41
C LEU A 209 -27.27 15.70 27.79
N ARG A 210 -27.02 14.59 28.49
CA ARG A 210 -27.48 14.36 29.88
C ARG A 210 -26.62 15.06 30.95
N ARG A 211 -25.52 15.72 30.57
CA ARG A 211 -24.59 16.42 31.48
C ARG A 211 -24.75 17.94 31.44
N VAL A 212 -25.83 18.45 30.84
CA VAL A 212 -26.28 19.85 30.88
C VAL A 212 -27.65 19.87 31.54
#